data_AF-A0A7V4IXQ0-F1
#
_entry.id   AF-A0A7V4IXQ0-F1
#
_cell.length_a   1.000
_cell.length_b   1.000
_cell.length_c   1.000
_cell.angle_alpha   90.00
_cell.angle_beta   90.00
_cell.angle_gamma   90.00
#
_symmetry.space_group_name_H-M   'P 1'
#
loop_
_entity.id
_entity.type
_entity.pdbx_description
1 polymer ?
#
loop_
_entity_poly.entity_id
_entity_poly.type
_entity_poly.pdbx_seq_one_letter_code
_entity_poly.pdbx_strand_id
1 'polypeptide(L)' 'MTKRRLAVIRGEERITRPTPLSPDRKSGDEGGPGKPDVKRPDTNDLLKRMRRIDPETARRYRQRSGE' A
#
# COMPACT_ATOMS: atom_id res chain seq x y z
N MET A 1 -0.27 -45.32 -26.40
CA MET A 1 -0.30 -43.84 -26.54
C MET A 1 -1.49 -43.29 -25.77
N THR A 2 -1.27 -42.81 -24.54
CA THR A 2 -2.36 -42.42 -23.62
C THR A 2 -2.50 -40.90 -23.64
N LYS A 3 -3.62 -40.39 -24.16
CA LYS A 3 -3.92 -38.95 -24.24
C LYS A 3 -4.18 -38.39 -22.84
N ARG A 4 -3.33 -37.48 -22.35
CA ARG A 4 -3.60 -36.67 -21.15
C ARG A 4 -4.68 -35.65 -21.50
N ARG A 5 -5.83 -35.72 -20.83
CA ARG A 5 -6.87 -34.67 -20.89
C ARG A 5 -6.38 -33.48 -20.05
N LEU A 6 -6.34 -32.29 -20.65
CA LEU A 6 -6.17 -31.03 -19.91
C LEU A 6 -7.41 -30.84 -19.02
N ALA A 7 -7.20 -30.67 -17.71
CA ALA A 7 -8.24 -30.21 -16.83
C ALA A 7 -8.51 -28.72 -17.12
N VAL A 8 -9.72 -28.42 -17.59
CA VAL A 8 -10.25 -27.07 -17.65
C VAL A 8 -10.50 -26.64 -16.19
N ILE A 9 -9.71 -25.68 -15.70
CA ILE A 9 -9.96 -25.04 -14.41
C ILE A 9 -11.24 -24.21 -14.56
N ARG A 10 -12.37 -24.81 -14.18
CA ARG A 10 -13.65 -24.11 -14.05
C ARG A 10 -13.49 -23.15 -12.87
N GLY A 11 -13.77 -21.87 -13.08
CA GLY A 11 -13.78 -20.87 -12.01
C GLY A 11 -14.90 -21.18 -11.03
N GLU A 12 -14.61 -22.01 -10.04
CA GLU A 12 -15.48 -22.24 -8.90
C GLU A 12 -15.52 -20.94 -8.09
N GLU A 13 -16.74 -20.50 -7.79
CA GLU A 13 -17.06 -19.24 -7.14
C GLU A 13 -16.08 -18.92 -6.01
N ARG A 14 -15.33 -17.82 -6.15
CA ARG A 14 -14.60 -17.27 -5.02
C ARG A 14 -15.62 -16.84 -4.00
N ILE A 15 -15.78 -17.62 -2.93
CA ILE A 15 -16.52 -17.21 -1.74
C ILE A 15 -15.83 -15.95 -1.21
N THR A 16 -16.34 -14.79 -1.60
CA THR A 16 -15.89 -13.51 -1.09
C THR A 16 -16.37 -13.41 0.35
N ARG A 17 -15.47 -13.69 1.30
CA ARG A 17 -15.72 -13.26 2.68
C ARG A 17 -15.99 -11.76 2.64
N PRO A 18 -17.05 -11.25 3.30
CA PRO A 18 -17.27 -9.82 3.39
C PRO A 18 -16.01 -9.21 3.99
N THR A 19 -15.43 -8.27 3.26
CA THR A 19 -14.28 -7.50 3.76
C THR A 19 -14.78 -6.72 4.97
N PRO A 20 -14.07 -6.75 6.12
CA PRO A 20 -14.47 -5.92 7.25
C PRO A 20 -14.55 -4.47 6.75
N LEU A 21 -15.64 -3.78 7.11
CA LEU A 21 -15.81 -2.36 6.83
C LEU A 21 -14.52 -1.64 7.23
N SER A 22 -14.02 -0.76 6.36
CA SER A 22 -12.88 0.09 6.70
C SER A 22 -13.17 0.76 8.04
N PRO A 23 -12.19 0.86 8.96
CA PRO A 23 -12.41 1.52 10.23
C PRO A 23 -13.03 2.88 9.95
N ASP A 24 -14.14 3.18 10.63
CA ASP A 24 -14.78 4.49 10.53
C ASP A 24 -13.69 5.55 10.61
N ARG A 25 -13.60 6.38 9.57
CA ARG A 25 -12.70 7.53 9.60
C ARG A 25 -13.21 8.35 10.76
N LYS A 26 -12.44 8.43 11.86
CA LYS A 26 -12.73 9.33 12.96
C LYS A 26 -12.97 10.71 12.34
N SER A 27 -14.23 11.13 12.30
CA SER A 27 -14.63 12.49 12.01
C SER A 27 -13.80 13.36 12.94
N GLY A 28 -13.10 14.34 12.37
CA GLY A 28 -12.22 15.22 13.13
C GLY A 28 -13.00 16.00 14.18
N ASP A 29 -12.30 16.29 15.29
CA ASP A 29 -12.67 17.13 16.44
C ASP A 29 -13.80 16.56 17.33
N GLU A 30 -13.66 16.50 18.66
CA GLU A 30 -13.47 17.65 19.55
C GLU A 30 -12.68 17.29 20.84
N GLY A 31 -11.37 17.57 20.91
CA GLY A 31 -10.70 17.62 22.23
C GLY A 31 -9.20 17.32 22.29
N GLY A 32 -8.58 16.92 21.19
CA GLY A 32 -7.12 16.70 21.12
C GLY A 32 -6.39 17.89 20.50
N PRO A 33 -5.10 18.11 20.80
CA PRO A 33 -4.30 19.05 20.05
C PRO A 33 -4.32 18.67 18.57
N GLY A 34 -4.57 19.67 17.71
CA GLY A 34 -4.55 19.49 16.26
C GLY A 34 -3.16 19.08 15.75
N LYS A 35 -3.09 18.74 14.46
CA LYS A 35 -1.79 18.47 13.84
C LYS A 35 -0.85 19.68 14.03
N PRO A 36 0.44 19.48 14.31
CA PRO A 36 1.39 20.58 14.38
C PRO A 36 1.54 21.26 13.02
N ASP A 37 1.65 22.59 13.02
CA ASP A 37 1.93 23.38 11.82
C ASP A 37 3.44 23.37 11.51
N VAL A 38 3.93 22.22 11.07
CA VAL A 38 5.33 22.02 10.67
C VAL A 38 5.42 21.71 9.19
N LYS A 39 6.37 22.35 8.51
CA LYS A 39 6.66 22.07 7.10
C LYS A 39 7.24 20.66 6.96
N ARG A 40 6.88 19.98 5.87
CA ARG A 40 7.51 18.69 5.54
C ARG A 40 8.98 18.90 5.18
N PRO A 41 9.89 18.02 5.63
CA PRO A 41 11.29 18.08 5.22
C PRO A 41 11.45 17.72 3.73
N ASP A 42 12.47 18.26 3.07
CA ASP A 42 12.83 17.87 1.70
C ASP A 42 13.44 16.46 1.68
N THR A 43 12.92 15.60 0.82
CA THR A 43 13.32 14.19 0.72
C THR A 43 14.20 13.87 -0.50
N ASN A 44 14.52 14.85 -1.35
CA ASN A 44 15.23 14.62 -2.62
C ASN A 44 16.60 13.95 -2.43
N ASP A 45 17.42 14.47 -1.53
CA ASP A 45 18.77 13.92 -1.27
C ASP A 45 18.73 12.55 -0.59
N LEU A 46 17.69 12.27 0.20
CA LEU A 46 17.46 10.95 0.77
C LEU A 46 17.11 9.96 -0.35
N LEU A 47 16.15 10.31 -1.20
CA LEU A 47 15.70 9.46 -2.31
C LEU A 47 16.82 9.20 -3.32
N LYS A 48 17.69 10.19 -3.56
CA LYS A 48 18.88 10.03 -4.41
C LYS A 48 19.87 9.03 -3.82
N ARG A 49 20.11 9.09 -2.51
CA ARG A 49 20.98 8.12 -1.80
C ARG A 49 20.36 6.73 -1.76
N MET A 50 19.07 6.63 -1.45
CA MET A 50 18.34 5.37 -1.47
C MET A 50 18.42 4.71 -2.84
N ARG A 51 18.15 5.43 -3.94
CA ARG A 51 18.28 4.86 -5.29
C ARG A 51 19.66 4.30 -5.61
N ARG A 52 20.73 4.87 -5.04
CA ARG A 52 22.09 4.38 -5.23
C ARG A 52 22.38 3.11 -4.42
N ILE A 53 21.81 2.99 -3.23
CA ILE A 53 22.05 1.87 -2.30
C ILE A 53 21.05 0.72 -2.56
N ASP A 54 19.76 1.06 -2.57
CA ASP A 54 18.63 0.17 -2.79
C ASP A 54 17.46 0.91 -3.47
N PRO A 55 17.29 0.73 -4.80
CA PRO A 55 16.19 1.31 -5.56
C PRO A 55 14.78 0.93 -5.05
N GLU A 56 14.62 -0.28 -4.50
CA GLU A 56 13.32 -0.78 -4.05
C GLU A 56 12.86 -0.08 -2.77
N THR A 57 13.81 0.19 -1.86
CA THR A 57 13.54 1.03 -0.68
C THR A 57 13.12 2.45 -1.07
N ALA A 58 13.76 3.07 -2.07
CA ALA A 58 13.36 4.38 -2.56
C ALA A 58 11.92 4.38 -3.12
N ARG A 59 11.54 3.31 -3.83
CA ARG A 59 10.19 3.12 -4.38
C ARG A 59 9.14 2.99 -3.28
N ARG A 60 9.39 2.14 -2.29
CA ARG A 60 8.50 1.95 -1.13
C ARG A 60 8.36 3.20 -0.28
N TYR A 61 9.43 3.99 -0.15
CA TYR A 61 9.37 5.26 0.56
C TYR A 61 8.40 6.23 -0.13
N ARG A 62 8.58 6.49 -1.43
CA ARG A 62 7.67 7.35 -2.23
C ARG A 62 6.20 6.95 -2.10
N GLN A 63 5.92 5.66 -2.24
CA GLN A 63 4.56 5.14 -2.12
C GLN A 63 3.95 5.38 -0.73
N ARG A 64 4.74 5.29 0.35
CA ARG A 64 4.27 5.49 1.72
C ARG A 64 4.16 6.95 2.12
N SER A 65 5.12 7.78 1.71
CA SER A 65 5.19 9.20 2.09
C SER A 65 4.37 10.10 1.18
N GLY A 66 4.06 9.67 -0.05
CA GLY A 66 3.45 10.50 -1.08
C GLY A 66 4.45 11.43 -1.78
N GLU A 67 5.75 11.10 -1.74
CA GLU A 67 6.86 11.82 -2.39
C GLU A 67 7.19 11.24 -3.79
#